data_AF-A0AAD6APC0-F1
#
_entry.id   AF-A0AAD6APC0-F1
#
_cell.length_a   1.000
_cell.length_b   1.000
_cell.length_c   1.000
_cell.angle_alpha   90.00
_cell.angle_beta   90.00
_cell.angle_gamma   90.00
#
_symmetry.space_group_name_H-M   'P 1'
#
loop_
_entity.id
_entity.type
_entity.pdbx_description
1 polymer ?
#
loop_
_entity_poly.entity_id
_entity_poly.type
_entity_poly.pdbx_seq_one_letter_code
_entity_poly.pdbx_strand_id
1 'polypeptide(L)'
;MITRTVSKNPRTTRGHLVNDLQRAGTKVTKATISNTLRRQGLKSCSARRVPLLKPVHVQARLKFAREHLDDPEEDWENVIWSDETKIELFGCFPGGSPEFPAAALNMTKLLEWLLGVSLVLAAWAVVSFDLLELRLPQSYREAAWPMPLYLLVSFGCYSLGTVGYRVATFNDCDEASAELLGQIQEAKQDLRKKGLKI
;
A
#
# COMPACT_ATOMS: atom_id res chain seq x y z
N MET A 1 35.70 28.15 -5.72
CA MET A 1 34.72 29.00 -4.98
C MET A 1 33.31 28.41 -5.03
N ILE A 2 32.71 28.21 -6.22
CA ILE A 2 31.33 27.72 -6.41
C ILE A 2 31.06 26.37 -5.71
N THR A 3 31.95 25.38 -5.89
CA THR A 3 31.80 24.04 -5.30
C THR A 3 31.83 24.06 -3.76
N ARG A 4 32.66 24.92 -3.15
CA ARG A 4 32.71 25.11 -1.69
C ARG A 4 31.42 25.72 -1.16
N THR A 5 30.82 26.68 -1.88
CA THR A 5 29.55 27.30 -1.49
C THR A 5 28.40 26.28 -1.53
N VAL A 6 28.31 25.50 -2.60
CA VAL A 6 27.27 24.47 -2.76
C VAL A 6 27.46 23.32 -1.77
N SER A 7 28.70 22.95 -1.44
CA SER A 7 28.98 21.93 -0.43
C SER A 7 28.57 22.39 0.98
N LYS A 8 28.77 23.66 1.33
CA LYS A 8 28.33 24.22 2.62
C LYS A 8 26.81 24.34 2.73
N ASN A 9 26.15 24.76 1.65
CA ASN A 9 24.70 24.87 1.62
C ASN A 9 24.13 24.22 0.34
N PRO A 10 23.74 22.93 0.40
CA PRO A 10 23.28 22.19 -0.78
C PRO A 10 21.93 22.68 -1.32
N ARG A 11 21.22 23.56 -0.59
CA ARG A 11 19.94 24.15 -1.01
C ARG A 11 20.10 25.44 -1.82
N THR A 12 21.34 25.88 -2.08
CA THR A 12 21.58 27.11 -2.87
C THR A 12 21.08 26.97 -4.30
N THR A 13 20.40 28.01 -4.79
CA THR A 13 19.92 28.04 -6.17
C THR A 13 21.01 28.56 -7.11
N ARG A 14 20.93 28.15 -8.39
CA ARG A 14 21.83 28.67 -9.45
C ARG A 14 21.74 30.20 -9.55
N GLY A 15 20.58 30.80 -9.29
CA GLY A 15 20.40 32.26 -9.29
C GLY A 15 21.18 32.93 -8.16
N HIS A 16 21.15 32.37 -6.96
CA HIS A 16 21.95 32.87 -5.83
C HIS A 16 23.45 32.87 -6.17
N LEU A 17 23.94 31.78 -6.79
CA LEU A 17 25.33 31.68 -7.20
C LEU A 17 25.73 32.71 -8.28
N VAL A 18 24.83 33.05 -9.21
CA VAL A 18 25.07 34.12 -10.18
C VAL A 18 25.23 35.47 -9.46
N ASN A 19 24.34 35.77 -8.52
CA ASN A 19 24.39 37.04 -7.78
C ASN A 19 25.65 37.17 -6.92
N ASP A 20 26.06 36.07 -6.25
CA ASP A 20 27.29 36.05 -5.44
C ASP A 20 28.54 36.30 -6.30
N LEU A 21 28.59 35.72 -7.50
CA LEU A 21 29.69 35.90 -8.44
C LEU A 21 29.71 37.31 -9.05
N GLN A 22 28.53 37.88 -9.32
CA GLN A 22 28.42 39.27 -9.79
C GLN A 22 28.91 40.26 -8.74
N ARG A 23 28.60 40.04 -7.46
CA ARG A 23 29.13 40.84 -6.34
C ARG A 23 30.65 40.77 -6.24
N ALA A 24 31.24 39.64 -6.60
CA ALA A 24 32.70 39.46 -6.69
C ALA A 24 33.31 40.04 -7.99
N GLY A 25 32.53 40.75 -8.81
CA GLY A 25 33.00 41.37 -10.06
C GLY A 25 33.00 40.44 -11.28
N THR A 26 32.52 39.19 -11.14
CA THR A 26 32.49 38.21 -12.24
C THR A 26 31.08 38.01 -12.79
N LYS A 27 30.87 38.39 -14.06
CA LYS A 27 29.58 38.18 -14.74
C LYS A 27 29.52 36.79 -15.35
N VAL A 28 28.71 35.91 -14.77
CA VAL A 28 28.56 34.51 -15.20
C VAL A 28 27.11 34.20 -15.54
N THR A 29 26.87 33.36 -16.55
CA THR A 29 25.52 32.89 -16.89
C THR A 29 25.12 31.65 -16.07
N LYS A 30 23.81 31.44 -15.90
CA LYS A 30 23.28 30.23 -15.21
C LYS A 30 23.75 28.93 -15.89
N ALA A 31 23.91 28.94 -17.21
CA ALA A 31 24.37 27.78 -17.99
C ALA A 31 25.82 27.42 -17.65
N THR A 32 26.71 28.42 -17.53
CA THR A 32 28.10 28.20 -17.10
C THR A 32 28.15 27.54 -15.73
N ILE A 33 27.39 28.05 -14.74
CA ILE A 33 27.32 27.45 -13.40
C ILE A 33 26.80 26.01 -13.47
N SER A 34 25.73 25.76 -14.23
CA SER A 34 25.17 24.41 -14.40
C SER A 34 26.19 23.44 -15.00
N ASN A 35 26.90 23.85 -16.03
CA ASN A 35 27.93 23.03 -16.69
C ASN A 35 29.11 22.77 -15.76
N THR A 36 29.57 23.77 -15.01
CA THR A 36 30.63 23.61 -14.01
C THR A 36 30.22 22.65 -12.90
N LEU A 37 29.00 22.77 -12.37
CA LEU A 37 28.49 21.85 -11.33
C LEU A 37 28.39 20.41 -11.84
N ARG A 38 27.89 20.21 -13.07
CA ARG A 38 27.83 18.88 -13.70
C ARG A 38 29.21 18.28 -13.95
N ARG A 39 30.18 19.06 -14.40
CA ARG A 39 31.59 18.62 -14.56
C ARG A 39 32.21 18.16 -13.24
N GLN A 40 31.73 18.70 -12.13
CA GLN A 40 32.16 18.34 -10.77
C GLN A 40 31.30 17.22 -10.16
N GLY A 41 30.43 16.58 -10.94
CA GLY A 41 29.58 15.47 -10.48
C GLY A 41 28.38 15.91 -9.63
N LEU A 42 28.17 17.21 -9.42
CA LEU A 42 27.06 17.71 -8.61
C LEU A 42 25.76 17.74 -9.42
N LYS A 43 24.78 16.97 -8.96
CA LYS A 43 23.44 16.88 -9.54
C LYS A 43 22.42 17.56 -8.62
N SER A 44 21.39 18.13 -9.22
CA SER A 44 20.24 18.62 -8.45
C SER A 44 19.41 17.43 -7.97
N CYS A 45 19.14 17.37 -6.67
CA CYS A 45 18.28 16.36 -6.06
C CYS A 45 17.15 17.06 -5.30
N SER A 46 15.98 16.43 -5.26
CA SER A 46 14.93 16.83 -4.33
C SER A 46 15.19 16.19 -2.97
N ALA A 47 15.12 16.97 -1.90
CA ALA A 47 15.22 16.41 -0.56
C ALA A 47 14.02 15.49 -0.31
N ARG A 48 14.25 14.30 0.27
CA ARG A 48 13.18 13.40 0.69
C ARG A 48 12.25 14.15 1.66
N ARG A 49 10.95 14.06 1.43
CA ARG A 49 9.96 14.57 2.40
C ARG A 49 10.05 13.70 3.63
N VAL A 50 10.40 14.30 4.76
CA VAL A 50 10.52 13.62 6.05
C VAL A 50 9.62 14.34 7.06
N PRO A 51 8.98 13.61 7.98
CA PRO A 51 8.21 14.24 9.03
C PRO A 51 9.11 15.13 9.88
N LEU A 52 8.65 16.35 10.17
CA LEU A 52 9.37 17.26 11.06
C LEU A 52 9.25 16.76 12.49
N LEU A 53 10.38 16.40 13.11
CA LEU A 53 10.43 15.89 14.46
C LEU A 53 10.56 17.04 15.46
N LYS A 54 9.71 17.01 16.48
CA LYS A 54 9.90 17.85 17.68
C LYS A 54 11.06 17.29 18.51
N PRO A 55 11.75 18.13 19.32
CA PRO A 55 12.85 17.67 20.18
C PRO A 55 12.48 16.49 21.09
N VAL A 56 11.25 16.45 21.59
CA VAL A 56 10.71 15.35 22.41
C VAL A 56 10.73 14.02 21.65
N HIS A 57 10.28 14.02 20.40
CA HIS A 57 10.28 12.82 19.56
C HIS A 57 11.70 12.37 19.22
N VAL A 58 12.63 13.32 19.04
CA VAL A 58 14.05 13.02 18.81
C VAL A 58 14.64 12.31 20.02
N GLN A 59 14.40 12.82 21.23
CA GLN A 59 14.87 12.19 22.47
C GLN A 59 14.28 10.79 22.67
N ALA A 60 12.96 10.63 22.48
CA ALA A 60 12.30 9.33 22.62
C ALA A 60 12.85 8.29 21.62
N ARG A 61 13.00 8.67 20.35
CA ARG A 61 13.57 7.79 19.32
C ARG A 61 15.03 7.43 19.60
N LEU A 62 15.83 8.37 20.09
CA LEU A 62 17.22 8.11 20.48
C LEU A 62 17.31 7.20 21.70
N LYS A 63 16.41 7.35 22.68
CA LYS A 63 16.34 6.49 23.85
C LYS A 63 16.04 5.05 23.42
N PHE A 64 14.96 4.86 22.63
CA PHE A 64 14.58 3.56 22.10
C PHE A 64 15.71 2.88 21.32
N ALA A 65 16.35 3.62 20.40
CA ALA A 65 17.44 3.09 19.57
C ALA A 65 18.69 2.71 20.36
N ARG A 66 18.95 3.35 21.52
CA ARG A 66 20.05 2.97 22.40
C ARG A 66 19.73 1.74 23.22
N GLU A 67 18.50 1.63 23.68
CA GLU A 67 18.03 0.49 24.48
C GLU A 67 18.03 -0.80 23.65
N HIS A 68 17.64 -0.73 22.38
CA HIS A 68 17.48 -1.89 21.49
C HIS A 68 18.62 -2.04 20.47
N LEU A 69 19.81 -1.53 20.80
CA LEU A 69 20.93 -1.46 19.87
C LEU A 69 21.58 -2.84 19.67
N ASP A 70 21.77 -3.53 20.78
CA ASP A 70 22.50 -4.80 20.92
C ASP A 70 21.57 -6.01 21.01
N ASP A 71 20.26 -5.80 20.87
CA ASP A 71 19.27 -6.86 20.92
C ASP A 71 19.54 -7.91 19.83
N PRO A 72 19.50 -9.21 20.18
CA PRO A 72 19.66 -10.31 19.23
C PRO A 72 18.52 -10.33 18.20
N GLU A 73 18.77 -10.92 17.03
CA GLU A 73 17.78 -11.04 15.95
C GLU A 73 16.53 -11.81 16.39
N GLU A 74 16.69 -12.81 17.27
CA GLU A 74 15.61 -13.60 17.88
C GLU A 74 14.59 -12.73 18.64
N ASP A 75 15.02 -11.63 19.27
CA ASP A 75 14.10 -10.74 19.98
C ASP A 75 13.18 -10.01 18.98
N TRP A 76 13.68 -9.70 17.78
CA TRP A 76 12.89 -9.05 16.72
C TRP A 76 11.95 -10.01 16.00
N GLU A 77 12.32 -11.29 15.89
CA GLU A 77 11.48 -12.34 15.28
C GLU A 77 10.20 -12.59 16.09
N ASN A 78 10.24 -12.37 17.40
CA ASN A 78 9.09 -12.54 18.29
C ASN A 78 8.15 -11.32 18.35
N VAL A 79 8.48 -10.22 17.65
CA VAL A 79 7.70 -8.97 17.69
C VAL A 79 6.64 -8.98 16.60
N ILE A 80 5.36 -8.91 17.01
CA ILE A 80 4.24 -8.71 16.10
C ILE A 80 4.01 -7.21 15.89
N TRP A 81 4.20 -6.74 14.66
CA TRP A 81 4.00 -5.35 14.25
C TRP A 81 2.57 -5.12 13.74
N SER A 82 1.96 -4.01 14.14
CA SER A 82 0.63 -3.60 13.66
C SER A 82 0.65 -2.16 13.15
N ASP A 83 0.09 -1.93 11.97
CA ASP A 83 -0.06 -0.62 11.32
C ASP A 83 -1.43 -0.57 10.59
N GLU A 84 -1.98 0.64 10.46
CA GLU A 84 -3.14 0.92 9.64
C GLU A 84 -2.72 1.76 8.42
N THR A 85 -2.82 1.18 7.24
CA THR A 85 -2.60 1.90 5.98
C THR A 85 -3.90 2.06 5.19
N LYS A 86 -4.11 3.26 4.64
CA LYS A 86 -5.25 3.52 3.77
C LYS A 86 -4.91 3.05 2.35
N ILE A 87 -5.55 1.97 1.92
CA ILE A 87 -5.45 1.48 0.54
C ILE A 87 -6.50 2.22 -0.30
N GLU A 88 -6.06 3.08 -1.21
CA GLU A 88 -6.93 3.72 -2.19
C GLU A 88 -7.04 2.84 -3.44
N LEU A 89 -8.26 2.42 -3.81
CA LEU A 89 -8.51 1.56 -4.97
C LEU A 89 -8.06 2.20 -6.30
N PHE A 90 -8.03 3.53 -6.34
CA PHE A 90 -7.46 4.34 -7.39
C PHE A 90 -6.49 5.31 -6.72
N GLY A 91 -5.19 5.22 -7.02
CA GLY A 91 -4.18 6.05 -6.36
C GLY A 91 -4.46 7.55 -6.49
N CYS A 92 -3.96 8.32 -5.51
CA CYS A 92 -4.06 9.77 -5.44
C CYS A 92 -3.88 10.46 -6.82
N PHE A 93 -5.00 10.89 -7.40
CA PHE A 93 -5.00 11.80 -8.54
C PHE A 93 -4.50 13.18 -8.06
N PRO A 94 -3.39 13.71 -8.59
CA PRO A 94 -2.92 15.04 -8.23
C PRO A 94 -3.83 16.07 -8.90
N GLY A 95 -4.84 16.55 -8.17
CA GLY A 95 -5.70 17.66 -8.58
C GLY A 95 -7.05 17.19 -9.11
N GLY A 96 -8.06 17.36 -8.26
CA GLY A 96 -9.45 17.03 -8.55
C GLY A 96 -10.01 16.21 -7.41
N SER A 97 -10.77 16.85 -6.53
CA SER A 97 -11.81 16.16 -5.79
C SER A 97 -12.55 15.24 -6.77
N PRO A 98 -12.68 13.93 -6.51
CA PRO A 98 -13.68 13.18 -7.22
C PRO A 98 -15.00 13.80 -6.76
N GLU A 99 -15.58 14.65 -7.60
CA GLU A 99 -17.03 14.73 -7.68
C GLU A 99 -17.48 13.32 -8.00
N PHE A 100 -17.62 12.49 -6.97
CA PHE A 100 -18.41 11.28 -7.06
C PHE A 100 -19.75 11.76 -7.62
N PRO A 101 -20.19 11.27 -8.79
CA PRO A 101 -21.54 11.53 -9.23
C PRO A 101 -22.45 10.85 -8.20
N ALA A 102 -22.95 11.64 -7.26
CA ALA A 102 -23.94 11.26 -6.28
C ALA A 102 -25.32 11.09 -6.94
N ALA A 103 -25.38 10.38 -8.09
CA ALA A 103 -26.60 10.03 -8.81
C ALA A 103 -26.27 9.30 -10.12
N ALA A 104 -25.84 8.04 -10.07
CA ALA A 104 -26.07 7.12 -11.18
C ALA A 104 -25.87 5.66 -10.75
N LEU A 105 -26.98 4.93 -10.67
CA LEU A 105 -27.06 3.48 -10.87
C LEU A 105 -26.74 2.53 -9.69
N ASN A 106 -27.29 2.76 -8.49
CA ASN A 106 -27.30 1.75 -7.41
C ASN A 106 -28.64 1.00 -7.24
N MET A 107 -29.47 0.90 -8.29
CA MET A 107 -30.73 0.14 -8.27
C MET A 107 -31.04 -0.50 -9.63
N THR A 108 -30.08 -1.19 -10.23
CA THR A 108 -30.37 -2.14 -11.34
C THR A 108 -29.79 -3.51 -11.05
N LYS A 109 -28.54 -3.60 -10.56
CA LYS A 109 -27.92 -4.89 -10.24
C LYS A 109 -28.68 -5.68 -9.18
N LEU A 110 -29.11 -5.04 -8.09
CA LEU A 110 -29.88 -5.72 -7.05
C LEU A 110 -31.22 -6.23 -7.59
N LEU A 111 -31.89 -5.44 -8.43
CA LEU A 111 -33.15 -5.84 -9.07
C LEU A 111 -32.94 -6.97 -10.09
N GLU A 112 -31.84 -6.94 -10.84
CA GLU A 112 -31.42 -7.99 -11.78
C GLU A 112 -31.20 -9.32 -11.06
N TRP A 113 -30.50 -9.30 -9.91
CA TRP A 113 -30.33 -10.48 -9.06
C TRP A 113 -31.66 -10.95 -8.45
N LEU A 114 -32.51 -10.04 -7.96
CA LEU A 114 -33.83 -10.40 -7.41
C LEU A 114 -34.74 -11.03 -8.47
N LEU A 115 -34.75 -10.50 -9.69
CA LEU A 115 -35.50 -11.07 -10.81
C LEU A 115 -34.95 -12.46 -11.18
N GLY A 116 -33.63 -12.63 -11.23
CA GLY A 116 -32.99 -13.92 -11.49
C GLY A 116 -33.32 -14.97 -10.42
N VAL A 117 -33.20 -14.61 -9.13
CA VAL A 117 -33.53 -15.50 -8.01
C VAL A 117 -35.01 -15.85 -8.02
N SER A 118 -35.89 -14.86 -8.28
CA SER A 118 -37.34 -15.08 -8.37
C SER A 118 -37.70 -16.07 -9.48
N LEU A 119 -37.10 -15.95 -10.67
CA LEU A 119 -37.33 -16.87 -11.79
C LEU A 119 -36.91 -18.31 -11.43
N VAL A 120 -35.75 -18.47 -10.79
CA VAL A 120 -35.22 -19.78 -10.38
C VAL A 120 -36.10 -20.41 -9.29
N LEU A 121 -36.54 -19.63 -8.30
CA LEU A 121 -37.44 -20.10 -7.25
C LEU A 121 -38.82 -20.45 -7.80
N ALA A 122 -39.36 -19.66 -8.73
CA ALA A 122 -40.62 -19.95 -9.39
C ALA A 122 -40.54 -21.25 -10.21
N ALA A 123 -39.47 -21.43 -10.99
CA ALA A 123 -39.23 -22.67 -11.73
C ALA A 123 -39.12 -23.89 -10.80
N TRP A 124 -38.40 -23.76 -9.69
CA TRP A 124 -38.27 -24.81 -8.68
C TRP A 124 -39.62 -25.14 -8.00
N ALA A 125 -40.41 -24.11 -7.65
CA ALA A 125 -41.72 -24.27 -7.03
C ALA A 125 -42.71 -24.95 -7.99
N VAL A 126 -42.71 -24.61 -9.28
CA VAL A 126 -43.54 -25.27 -10.30
C VAL A 126 -43.20 -26.76 -10.41
N VAL A 127 -41.91 -27.10 -10.39
CA VAL A 127 -41.45 -28.51 -10.43
C VAL A 127 -41.79 -29.27 -9.14
N SER A 128 -41.75 -28.59 -7.99
CA SER A 128 -41.95 -29.21 -6.67
C SER A 128 -43.43 -29.37 -6.27
N PHE A 129 -44.28 -28.39 -6.61
CA PHE A 129 -45.70 -28.36 -6.24
C PHE A 129 -46.66 -28.85 -7.35
N ASP A 130 -46.13 -29.31 -8.49
CA ASP A 130 -46.92 -29.85 -9.61
C ASP A 130 -47.98 -28.88 -10.16
N LEU A 131 -47.70 -27.56 -10.09
CA LEU A 131 -48.68 -26.51 -10.30
C LEU A 131 -49.18 -26.39 -11.76
N LEU A 132 -48.56 -27.12 -12.70
CA LEU A 132 -48.81 -27.01 -14.14
C LEU A 132 -49.28 -28.34 -14.79
N GLU A 133 -49.58 -29.38 -14.00
CA GLU A 133 -49.90 -30.74 -14.48
C GLU A 133 -48.90 -31.28 -15.55
N LEU A 134 -47.66 -30.81 -15.50
CA LEU A 134 -46.61 -31.28 -16.39
C LEU A 134 -46.30 -32.73 -15.96
N ARG A 135 -46.70 -33.71 -16.78
CA ARG A 135 -46.31 -35.13 -16.66
C ARG A 135 -44.79 -35.30 -16.76
N LEU A 136 -44.06 -34.87 -15.75
CA LEU A 136 -42.62 -35.04 -15.61
C LEU A 136 -42.32 -36.44 -15.04
N PRO A 137 -41.32 -37.16 -15.56
CA PRO A 137 -40.96 -38.49 -15.07
C PRO A 137 -40.61 -38.43 -13.57
N GLN A 138 -41.04 -39.43 -12.81
CA GLN A 138 -40.90 -39.52 -11.35
C GLN A 138 -39.45 -39.35 -10.86
N SER A 139 -38.47 -39.77 -11.66
CA SER A 139 -37.04 -39.63 -11.41
C SER A 139 -36.57 -38.18 -11.20
N TYR A 140 -37.19 -37.21 -11.87
CA TYR A 140 -36.82 -35.80 -11.76
C TYR A 140 -37.40 -35.14 -10.52
N ARG A 141 -38.59 -35.57 -10.07
CA ARG A 141 -39.25 -35.04 -8.87
C ARG A 141 -38.51 -35.44 -7.59
N GLU A 142 -38.03 -36.68 -7.54
CA GLU A 142 -37.24 -37.20 -6.42
C GLU A 142 -35.90 -36.48 -6.26
N ALA A 143 -35.29 -36.04 -7.36
CA ALA A 143 -34.07 -35.23 -7.35
C ALA A 143 -34.33 -33.74 -7.08
N ALA A 144 -35.45 -33.17 -7.56
CA ALA A 144 -35.75 -31.74 -7.45
C ALA A 144 -36.21 -31.30 -6.05
N TRP A 145 -36.93 -32.16 -5.33
CA TRP A 145 -37.39 -31.88 -3.96
C TRP A 145 -36.26 -31.56 -2.96
N PRO A 146 -35.15 -32.33 -2.91
CA PRO A 146 -34.01 -32.02 -2.03
C PRO A 146 -33.03 -30.95 -2.58
N MET A 147 -33.25 -30.37 -3.77
CA MET A 147 -32.31 -29.42 -4.39
C MET A 147 -31.87 -28.25 -3.50
N PRO A 148 -32.77 -27.56 -2.76
CA PRO A 148 -32.35 -26.45 -1.91
C PRO A 148 -31.41 -26.89 -0.78
N LEU A 149 -31.60 -28.11 -0.27
CA LEU A 149 -30.73 -28.69 0.76
C LEU A 149 -29.34 -28.99 0.18
N TYR A 150 -29.26 -29.55 -1.03
CA TYR A 150 -27.97 -29.79 -1.69
C TYR A 150 -27.20 -28.50 -2.00
N LEU A 151 -27.91 -27.44 -2.41
CA LEU A 151 -27.32 -26.13 -2.65
C LEU A 151 -26.79 -25.51 -1.35
N LEU A 152 -27.54 -25.63 -0.25
CA LEU A 152 -27.12 -25.16 1.06
C LEU A 152 -25.86 -25.89 1.56
N VAL A 153 -25.81 -27.22 1.42
CA VAL A 153 -24.66 -28.03 1.82
C VAL A 153 -23.43 -27.73 0.95
N SER A 154 -23.60 -27.62 -0.38
CA SER A 154 -22.47 -27.32 -1.27
C SER A 154 -21.94 -25.90 -1.07
N PHE A 155 -22.83 -24.92 -0.85
CA PHE A 155 -22.45 -23.57 -0.47
C PHE A 155 -21.75 -23.51 0.89
N GLY A 156 -22.23 -24.29 1.86
CA GLY A 156 -21.58 -24.47 3.16
C GLY A 156 -20.15 -25.01 3.02
N CYS A 157 -19.97 -26.09 2.26
CA CYS A 157 -18.64 -26.66 2.00
C CYS A 157 -17.72 -25.68 1.25
N TYR A 158 -18.24 -24.97 0.26
CA TYR A 158 -17.48 -23.97 -0.50
C TYR A 158 -17.05 -22.77 0.38
N SER A 159 -17.95 -22.25 1.20
CA SER A 159 -17.65 -21.16 2.13
C SER A 159 -16.63 -21.59 3.19
N LEU A 160 -16.79 -22.78 3.78
CA LEU A 160 -15.83 -23.30 4.76
C LEU A 160 -14.46 -23.54 4.12
N GLY A 161 -14.41 -24.08 2.90
CA GLY A 161 -13.17 -24.30 2.16
C GLY A 161 -12.48 -23.00 1.75
N THR A 162 -13.22 -21.98 1.32
CA THR A 162 -12.64 -20.68 0.96
C THR A 162 -12.15 -19.88 2.16
N VAL A 163 -12.89 -19.90 3.28
CA VAL A 163 -12.45 -19.29 4.54
C VAL A 163 -11.26 -20.04 5.10
N GLY A 164 -11.31 -21.38 5.16
CA GLY A 164 -10.19 -22.21 5.60
C GLY A 164 -8.94 -21.99 4.74
N TYR A 165 -9.08 -21.95 3.41
CA TYR A 165 -7.98 -21.65 2.51
C TYR A 165 -7.40 -20.26 2.76
N ARG A 166 -8.23 -19.22 2.90
CA ARG A 166 -7.77 -17.84 3.15
C ARG A 166 -7.15 -17.66 4.54
N VAL A 167 -7.60 -18.40 5.54
CA VAL A 167 -7.00 -18.40 6.88
C VAL A 167 -5.68 -19.17 6.87
N ALA A 168 -5.60 -20.30 6.15
CA ALA A 168 -4.36 -21.08 6.01
C ALA A 168 -3.32 -20.38 5.12
N THR A 169 -3.77 -19.59 4.16
CA THR A 169 -2.94 -18.70 3.34
C THR A 169 -3.06 -17.26 3.82
N PHE A 170 -3.11 -17.06 5.14
CA PHE A 170 -2.82 -15.74 5.70
C PHE A 170 -1.48 -15.31 5.10
N ASN A 171 -1.46 -14.16 4.45
CA ASN A 171 -0.33 -13.70 3.67
C ASN A 171 0.78 -13.29 4.65
N ASP A 172 1.56 -14.26 5.10
CA ASP A 172 2.76 -14.04 5.89
C ASP A 172 3.72 -13.19 5.04
N CYS A 173 3.95 -11.96 5.49
CA CYS A 173 4.77 -10.99 4.78
C CYS A 173 6.26 -11.22 5.06
N ASP A 174 6.75 -12.44 4.81
CA ASP A 174 8.16 -12.83 5.03
C ASP A 174 9.14 -11.97 4.23
N GLU A 175 8.72 -11.53 3.03
CA GLU A 175 9.53 -10.61 2.22
C GLU A 175 9.68 -9.24 2.90
N ALA A 176 8.64 -8.75 3.57
CA ALA A 176 8.67 -7.47 4.27
C ALA A 176 9.51 -7.54 5.56
N SER A 177 9.47 -8.67 6.28
CA SER A 177 10.32 -8.88 7.47
C SER A 177 11.79 -8.96 7.06
N ALA A 178 12.11 -9.69 5.99
CA ALA A 178 13.46 -9.78 5.44
C ALA A 178 13.98 -8.42 4.94
N GLU A 179 13.14 -7.63 4.27
CA GLU A 179 13.51 -6.27 3.85
C GLU A 179 13.83 -5.38 5.07
N LEU A 180 13.00 -5.45 6.12
CA LEU A 180 13.17 -4.66 7.33
C LEU A 180 14.46 -5.02 8.09
N LEU A 181 14.79 -6.31 8.21
CA LEU A 181 16.07 -6.77 8.77
C LEU A 181 17.27 -6.26 7.96
N GLY A 182 17.16 -6.29 6.62
CA GLY A 182 18.18 -5.72 5.73
C GLY A 182 18.39 -4.22 5.95
N GLN A 183 17.30 -3.44 6.09
CA GLN A 183 17.37 -2.01 6.38
C GLN A 183 17.99 -1.71 7.75
N ILE A 184 17.72 -2.53 8.77
CA ILE A 184 18.36 -2.42 10.09
C ILE A 184 19.87 -2.63 9.97
N GLN A 185 20.31 -3.64 9.23
CA GLN A 185 21.73 -3.92 9.04
C GLN A 185 22.45 -2.79 8.29
N GLU A 186 21.86 -2.27 7.20
CA GLU A 186 22.40 -1.12 6.48
C GLU A 186 22.52 0.12 7.38
N ALA A 187 21.49 0.39 8.19
CA ALA A 187 21.50 1.50 9.14
C ALA A 187 22.60 1.35 10.21
N LYS A 188 22.77 0.15 10.80
CA LYS A 188 23.86 -0.13 11.74
C LYS A 188 25.24 0.14 11.11
N GLN A 189 25.44 -0.26 9.85
CA GLN A 189 26.70 -0.01 9.13
C GLN A 189 26.94 1.48 8.84
N ASP A 190 25.93 2.23 8.40
CA ASP A 190 26.06 3.67 8.14
C ASP A 190 26.37 4.46 9.42
N LEU A 191 25.75 4.08 10.54
CA LEU A 191 26.04 4.68 11.83
C LEU A 191 27.46 4.38 12.32
N ARG A 192 27.96 3.15 12.11
CA ARG A 192 29.37 2.80 12.38
C ARG A 192 30.33 3.65 11.54
N LYS A 193 30.04 3.87 10.25
CA LYS A 193 30.85 4.77 9.38
C LYS A 193 30.88 6.21 9.89
N LYS A 194 29.82 6.67 10.55
CA LYS A 194 29.72 8.00 11.16
C LYS A 194 30.41 8.11 12.52
N GLY A 195 31.10 7.05 12.98
CA GLY A 195 31.88 7.06 14.22
C GLY A 195 31.04 6.96 15.50
N LEU A 196 29.75 6.61 15.37
CA LEU A 196 28.93 6.27 16.52
C LEU A 196 29.32 4.86 16.97
N LYS A 197 29.76 4.73 18.23
CA LYS A 197 30.01 3.42 18.84
C LYS A 197 28.68 2.69 18.98
N ILE A 198 28.51 1.69 18.13
CA ILE A 198 27.47 0.66 18.15
C ILE A 198 28.17 -0.66 18.40
#